data_AF-A0A0E3WYH4-F1
#
_entry.id   AF-A0A0E3WYH4-F1
#
_cell.length_a   1.000
_cell.length_b   1.000
_cell.length_c   1.000
_cell.angle_alpha   90.00
_cell.angle_beta   90.00
_cell.angle_gamma   90.00
#
_symmetry.space_group_name_H-M   'P 1'
#
loop_
_entity.id
_entity.type
_entity.pdbx_description
1 polymer ?
#
loop_
_entity_poly.entity_id
_entity_poly.type
_entity_poly.pdbx_seq_one_letter_code
_entity_poly.pdbx_strand_id
1 'polypeptide(L)'
;MGISGKTHLRGANLIGAELQGADFQEADLVKTNLEGADLRGANLKKADLRGANLSDTHLLEGKGANLQEANLQEANLQGASLVKTNLEQANLERANFQLANLHLANLKGANLKKANFQVANLEGANLQGTNLEEADLYGAGLQEANLQEANLRGANLYGADLHKAHLLKTDLEEANLERANLTGARDLSIEQASKVKTLYNAKLDEEILVPLKEKYPSLFEKT
;
A
#
# COMPACT_ATOMS: atom_id res chain seq x y z
N MET A 1 -20.64 20.23 -12.49
CA MET A 1 -20.16 21.56 -12.91
C MET A 1 -18.68 21.43 -13.17
N GLY A 2 -18.23 21.56 -14.42
CA GLY A 2 -16.82 21.50 -14.76
C GLY A 2 -16.14 22.82 -14.37
N ILE A 3 -15.33 22.79 -13.32
CA ILE A 3 -14.47 23.92 -12.97
C ILE A 3 -13.19 23.73 -13.78
N SER A 4 -13.09 24.36 -14.95
CA SER A 4 -11.92 24.24 -15.84
C SER A 4 -10.76 25.20 -15.47
N GLY A 5 -10.65 25.56 -14.19
CA GLY A 5 -9.48 26.24 -13.63
C GLY A 5 -8.82 25.30 -12.64
N LYS A 6 -7.50 25.37 -12.46
CA LYS A 6 -6.83 24.66 -11.36
C LYS A 6 -7.57 24.98 -10.07
N THR A 7 -8.25 23.98 -9.51
CA THR A 7 -9.02 24.15 -8.29
C THR A 7 -8.04 24.35 -7.15
N HIS A 8 -8.09 25.50 -6.48
CA HIS A 8 -7.22 25.81 -5.34
C HIS A 8 -8.06 25.71 -4.07
N LEU A 9 -7.89 24.63 -3.32
CA LEU A 9 -8.59 24.36 -2.06
C LEU A 9 -7.59 24.03 -0.94
N ARG A 10 -6.36 24.53 -1.07
CA ARG A 10 -5.31 24.38 -0.06
C ARG A 10 -5.82 24.76 1.32
N GLY A 11 -5.70 23.84 2.27
CA GLY A 11 -6.15 24.03 3.65
C GLY A 11 -7.67 24.18 3.83
N ALA A 12 -8.47 23.97 2.78
CA ALA A 12 -9.92 24.05 2.88
C ALA A 12 -10.46 22.94 3.81
N ASN A 13 -11.57 23.24 4.46
CA ASN A 13 -12.31 22.27 5.25
C ASN A 13 -13.48 21.73 4.42
N LEU A 14 -13.40 20.45 4.07
CA LEU A 14 -14.37 19.70 3.26
C LEU A 14 -14.78 18.40 3.98
N ILE A 15 -14.77 18.41 5.32
CA ILE A 15 -15.21 17.27 6.14
C ILE A 15 -16.61 16.83 5.72
N GLY A 16 -16.78 15.55 5.44
CA GLY A 16 -18.06 14.95 5.07
C GLY A 16 -18.66 15.48 3.77
N ALA A 17 -17.89 16.21 2.95
CA ALA A 17 -18.41 16.79 1.72
C ALA A 17 -18.82 15.70 0.71
N GLU A 18 -19.95 15.93 0.04
CA GLU A 18 -20.43 15.11 -1.08
C GLU A 18 -19.71 15.55 -2.37
N LEU A 19 -18.65 14.83 -2.74
CA LEU A 19 -17.75 15.15 -3.85
C LEU A 19 -17.74 14.04 -4.91
N GLN A 20 -18.83 13.30 -5.02
CA GLN A 20 -18.92 12.16 -5.92
C GLN A 20 -18.78 12.63 -7.38
N GLY A 21 -17.88 11.99 -8.13
CA GLY A 21 -17.60 12.34 -9.51
C GLY A 21 -17.01 13.75 -9.72
N ALA A 22 -16.61 14.44 -8.65
CA ALA A 22 -15.99 15.75 -8.76
C ALA A 22 -14.67 15.69 -9.55
N ASP A 23 -14.40 16.74 -10.33
CA ASP A 23 -13.16 16.85 -11.08
C ASP A 23 -12.18 17.76 -10.34
N PHE A 24 -11.15 17.14 -9.77
CA PHE A 24 -10.04 17.74 -9.05
C PHE A 24 -8.71 17.45 -9.76
N GLN A 25 -8.74 17.15 -11.06
CA GLN A 25 -7.51 16.92 -11.81
C GLN A 25 -6.57 18.12 -11.66
N GLU A 26 -5.32 17.84 -11.29
CA GLU A 26 -4.27 18.86 -11.07
C GLU A 26 -4.64 19.95 -10.03
N ALA A 27 -5.60 19.69 -9.15
CA ALA A 27 -6.00 20.61 -8.08
C ALA A 27 -4.90 20.74 -7.00
N ASP A 28 -4.81 21.93 -6.41
CA ASP A 28 -4.05 22.16 -5.17
C ASP A 28 -4.97 21.90 -3.97
N LEU A 29 -4.79 20.72 -3.37
CA LEU A 29 -5.50 20.21 -2.19
C LEU A 29 -4.55 20.02 -1.01
N VAL A 30 -3.43 20.75 -0.98
CA VAL A 30 -2.41 20.61 0.06
C VAL A 30 -3.03 20.93 1.42
N LYS A 31 -2.85 20.03 2.39
CA LYS A 31 -3.40 20.15 3.76
C LYS A 31 -4.91 20.36 3.84
N THR A 32 -5.67 20.05 2.79
CA THR A 32 -7.13 20.07 2.83
C THR A 32 -7.64 19.01 3.80
N ASN A 33 -8.71 19.31 4.54
CA ASN A 33 -9.39 18.32 5.36
C ASN A 33 -10.58 17.74 4.60
N LEU A 34 -10.45 16.48 4.17
CA LEU A 34 -11.44 15.67 3.47
C LEU A 34 -11.94 14.52 4.35
N GLU A 35 -11.75 14.57 5.67
CA GLU A 35 -12.19 13.51 6.58
C GLU A 35 -13.66 13.14 6.35
N GLY A 36 -13.92 11.85 6.16
CA GLY A 36 -15.26 11.32 5.91
C GLY A 36 -15.91 11.79 4.60
N ALA A 37 -15.20 12.55 3.75
CA ALA A 37 -15.75 13.01 2.48
C ALA A 37 -16.03 11.84 1.54
N ASP A 38 -17.04 12.03 0.71
CA ASP A 38 -17.42 11.06 -0.32
C ASP A 38 -16.78 11.44 -1.65
N LEU A 39 -15.70 10.73 -1.99
CA LEU A 39 -14.90 10.93 -3.19
C LEU A 39 -15.16 9.85 -4.24
N ARG A 40 -16.29 9.13 -4.13
CA ARG A 40 -16.64 8.07 -5.08
C ARG A 40 -16.60 8.56 -6.52
N GLY A 41 -15.76 7.91 -7.33
CA GLY A 41 -15.60 8.25 -8.74
C GLY A 41 -14.96 9.61 -9.03
N ALA A 42 -14.47 10.34 -8.02
CA ALA A 42 -13.79 11.63 -8.21
C ALA A 42 -12.50 11.46 -9.02
N ASN A 43 -12.19 12.47 -9.84
CA ASN A 43 -10.96 12.53 -10.61
C ASN A 43 -9.94 13.40 -9.88
N LEU A 44 -8.96 12.79 -9.23
CA LEU A 44 -7.86 13.43 -8.49
C LEU A 44 -6.52 13.21 -9.19
N LYS A 45 -6.56 12.88 -10.50
CA LYS A 45 -5.35 12.62 -11.28
C LYS A 45 -4.40 13.81 -11.17
N LYS A 46 -3.13 13.54 -10.82
CA LYS A 46 -2.09 14.58 -10.65
C LYS A 46 -2.42 15.68 -9.63
N ALA A 47 -3.44 15.50 -8.78
CA ALA A 47 -3.74 16.45 -7.71
C ALA A 47 -2.61 16.47 -6.67
N ASP A 48 -2.41 17.63 -6.05
CA ASP A 48 -1.47 17.80 -4.94
C ASP A 48 -2.23 17.74 -3.62
N LEU A 49 -2.17 16.58 -2.95
CA LEU A 49 -2.82 16.24 -1.68
C LEU A 49 -1.80 16.12 -0.54
N ARG A 50 -0.62 16.74 -0.65
CA ARG A 50 0.41 16.64 0.38
C ARG A 50 -0.12 17.05 1.75
N GLY A 51 0.04 16.16 2.73
CA GLY A 51 -0.44 16.36 4.09
C GLY A 51 -1.95 16.56 4.23
N ALA A 52 -2.75 16.22 3.20
CA ALA A 52 -4.21 16.26 3.29
C ALA A 52 -4.71 15.19 4.26
N ASN A 53 -5.84 15.46 4.90
CA ASN A 53 -6.53 14.47 5.73
C ASN A 53 -7.65 13.83 4.91
N LEU A 54 -7.48 12.57 4.52
CA LEU A 54 -8.47 11.72 3.86
C LEU A 54 -8.93 10.55 4.75
N SER A 55 -8.79 10.67 6.08
CA SER A 55 -9.24 9.61 6.98
C SER A 55 -10.72 9.31 6.80
N ASP A 56 -11.07 8.03 6.88
CA ASP A 56 -12.45 7.53 6.78
C ASP A 56 -13.20 7.97 5.50
N THR A 57 -12.47 8.36 4.44
CA THR A 57 -13.08 8.71 3.16
C THR A 57 -13.65 7.49 2.44
N HIS A 58 -14.69 7.71 1.64
CA HIS A 58 -15.29 6.70 0.78
C HIS A 58 -14.92 6.97 -0.68
N LEU A 59 -14.13 6.11 -1.31
CA LEU A 59 -13.68 6.28 -2.70
C LEU A 59 -14.34 5.30 -3.68
N LEU A 60 -15.23 4.40 -3.23
CA LEU A 60 -15.91 3.43 -4.10
C LEU A 60 -17.44 3.33 -3.94
N GLU A 61 -18.14 3.45 -5.07
CA GLU A 61 -19.24 2.57 -5.52
C GLU A 61 -19.23 2.56 -7.07
N GLY A 62 -19.09 1.40 -7.71
CA GLY A 62 -19.00 1.27 -9.17
C GLY A 62 -17.61 1.57 -9.75
N LYS A 63 -17.17 2.84 -9.77
CA LYS A 63 -15.86 3.28 -10.27
C LYS A 63 -15.05 3.87 -9.12
N GLY A 64 -13.91 3.26 -8.80
CA GLY A 64 -12.99 3.82 -7.78
C GLY A 64 -12.52 5.22 -8.18
N ALA A 65 -12.17 6.05 -7.21
CA ALA A 65 -11.54 7.34 -7.47
C ALA A 65 -10.25 7.17 -8.29
N ASN A 66 -9.92 8.19 -9.09
CA ASN A 66 -8.70 8.20 -9.87
C ASN A 66 -7.66 9.11 -9.24
N LEU A 67 -6.68 8.54 -8.56
CA LEU A 67 -5.53 9.20 -7.91
C LEU A 67 -4.22 8.92 -8.67
N GLN A 68 -4.29 8.53 -9.94
CA GLN A 68 -3.12 8.28 -10.76
C GLN A 68 -2.19 9.50 -10.77
N GLU A 69 -0.89 9.27 -10.57
CA GLU A 69 0.15 10.31 -10.53
C GLU A 69 -0.09 11.42 -9.48
N ALA A 70 -1.02 11.25 -8.53
CA ALA A 70 -1.29 12.24 -7.49
C ALA A 70 -0.15 12.28 -6.46
N ASN A 71 0.04 13.43 -5.82
CA ASN A 71 1.01 13.60 -4.75
C ASN A 71 0.31 13.60 -3.39
N LEU A 72 0.42 12.49 -2.67
CA LEU A 72 -0.17 12.22 -1.35
C LEU A 72 0.91 12.04 -0.28
N GLN A 73 2.11 12.61 -0.48
CA GLN A 73 3.18 12.53 0.52
C GLN A 73 2.66 13.05 1.87
N GLU A 74 2.90 12.27 2.93
CA GLU A 74 2.44 12.55 4.30
C GLU A 74 0.92 12.71 4.47
N ALA A 75 0.10 12.30 3.50
CA ALA A 75 -1.35 12.31 3.62
C ALA A 75 -1.84 11.28 4.65
N ASN A 76 -2.91 11.61 5.36
CA ASN A 76 -3.58 10.68 6.27
C ASN A 76 -4.75 9.99 5.56
N LEU A 77 -4.65 8.69 5.32
CA LEU A 77 -5.68 7.83 4.73
C LEU A 77 -6.12 6.73 5.73
N GLN A 78 -5.93 6.96 7.03
CA GLN A 78 -6.33 6.01 8.07
C GLN A 78 -7.82 5.66 7.92
N GLY A 79 -8.13 4.36 7.93
CA GLY A 79 -9.52 3.86 7.82
C GLY A 79 -10.20 4.11 6.47
N ALA A 80 -9.54 4.75 5.51
CA ALA A 80 -10.14 5.09 4.22
C ALA A 80 -10.52 3.83 3.41
N SER A 81 -11.64 3.90 2.71
CA SER A 81 -12.08 2.86 1.77
C SER A 81 -11.58 3.18 0.37
N LEU A 82 -10.47 2.55 -0.01
CA LEU A 82 -9.72 2.70 -1.27
C LEU A 82 -9.91 1.51 -2.21
N VAL A 83 -10.96 0.71 -2.00
CA VAL A 83 -11.24 -0.50 -2.79
C VAL A 83 -11.26 -0.16 -4.29
N LYS A 84 -10.47 -0.88 -5.10
CA LYS A 84 -10.31 -0.68 -6.55
C LYS A 84 -9.92 0.75 -6.99
N THR A 85 -9.37 1.55 -6.07
CA THR A 85 -8.89 2.90 -6.39
C THR A 85 -7.66 2.83 -7.28
N ASN A 86 -7.55 3.75 -8.24
CA ASN A 86 -6.36 3.85 -9.08
C ASN A 86 -5.33 4.82 -8.46
N LEU A 87 -4.26 4.29 -7.90
CA LEU A 87 -3.12 4.99 -7.28
C LEU A 87 -1.83 4.75 -8.09
N GLU A 88 -1.94 4.33 -9.35
CA GLU A 88 -0.79 4.08 -10.22
C GLU A 88 0.13 5.30 -10.29
N GLN A 89 1.44 5.08 -10.09
CA GLN A 89 2.49 6.10 -10.11
C GLN A 89 2.27 7.26 -9.10
N ALA A 90 1.40 7.09 -8.10
CA ALA A 90 1.20 8.10 -7.07
C ALA A 90 2.44 8.22 -6.16
N ASN A 91 2.70 9.42 -5.65
CA ASN A 91 3.67 9.63 -4.59
C ASN A 91 2.97 9.54 -3.23
N LEU A 92 3.25 8.49 -2.48
CA LEU A 92 2.62 8.14 -1.20
C LEU A 92 3.66 7.96 -0.09
N GLU A 93 4.85 8.55 -0.27
CA GLU A 93 5.90 8.51 0.72
C GLU A 93 5.39 9.01 2.07
N ARG A 94 5.61 8.22 3.13
CA ARG A 94 5.19 8.50 4.51
C ARG A 94 3.68 8.69 4.68
N ALA A 95 2.85 8.27 3.73
CA ALA A 95 1.39 8.30 3.87
C ALA A 95 0.93 7.29 4.95
N ASN A 96 -0.16 7.63 5.64
CA ASN A 96 -0.75 6.77 6.66
C ASN A 96 -1.97 6.02 6.12
N PHE A 97 -1.87 4.71 5.95
CA PHE A 97 -2.94 3.80 5.54
C PHE A 97 -3.35 2.83 6.65
N GLN A 98 -3.03 3.13 7.91
CA GLN A 98 -3.41 2.27 9.02
C GLN A 98 -4.92 1.95 8.98
N LEU A 99 -5.27 0.66 9.07
CA LEU A 99 -6.66 0.15 8.99
C LEU A 99 -7.40 0.45 7.66
N ALA A 100 -6.74 1.00 6.65
CA ALA A 100 -7.37 1.31 5.37
C ALA A 100 -7.73 0.04 4.59
N ASN A 101 -8.77 0.13 3.76
CA ASN A 101 -9.17 -0.95 2.87
C ASN A 101 -8.76 -0.65 1.42
N LEU A 102 -7.66 -1.25 0.98
CA LEU A 102 -7.10 -1.17 -0.38
C LEU A 102 -7.38 -2.43 -1.21
N HIS A 103 -8.42 -3.21 -0.87
CA HIS A 103 -8.76 -4.43 -1.61
C HIS A 103 -8.87 -4.15 -3.12
N LEU A 104 -8.11 -4.92 -3.93
CA LEU A 104 -8.01 -4.77 -5.39
C LEU A 104 -7.58 -3.38 -5.90
N ALA A 105 -6.96 -2.54 -5.06
CA ALA A 105 -6.45 -1.23 -5.49
C ALA A 105 -5.28 -1.39 -6.48
N ASN A 106 -5.16 -0.45 -7.42
CA ASN A 106 -4.04 -0.41 -8.35
C ASN A 106 -2.98 0.58 -7.86
N LEU A 107 -1.86 0.10 -7.33
CA LEU A 107 -0.75 0.88 -6.78
C LEU A 107 0.51 0.76 -7.66
N LYS A 108 0.40 0.24 -8.89
CA LYS A 108 1.54 -0.05 -9.76
C LYS A 108 2.52 1.12 -9.86
N GLY A 109 3.78 0.85 -9.54
CA GLY A 109 4.88 1.83 -9.59
C GLY A 109 4.75 3.02 -8.63
N ALA A 110 3.84 2.97 -7.65
CA ALA A 110 3.73 4.03 -6.64
C ALA A 110 4.96 4.08 -5.73
N ASN A 111 5.30 5.28 -5.26
CA ASN A 111 6.30 5.48 -4.22
C ASN A 111 5.64 5.38 -2.85
N LEU A 112 5.85 4.28 -2.13
CA LEU A 112 5.29 3.96 -0.81
C LEU A 112 6.35 3.92 0.29
N LYS A 113 7.51 4.56 0.06
CA LYS A 113 8.63 4.56 1.00
C LYS A 113 8.15 5.07 2.36
N LYS A 114 8.44 4.31 3.43
CA LYS A 114 8.03 4.63 4.81
C LYS A 114 6.53 4.80 5.03
N ALA A 115 5.68 4.31 4.13
CA ALA A 115 4.24 4.34 4.33
C ALA A 115 3.83 3.41 5.47
N ASN A 116 2.78 3.79 6.21
CA ASN A 116 2.22 2.98 7.29
C ASN A 116 0.99 2.22 6.77
N PHE A 117 1.07 0.90 6.68
CA PHE A 117 0.00 -0.02 6.30
C PHE A 117 -0.40 -0.96 7.45
N GLN A 118 -0.15 -0.57 8.70
CA GLN A 118 -0.48 -1.41 9.85
C GLN A 118 -1.94 -1.86 9.79
N VAL A 119 -2.15 -3.17 9.75
CA VAL A 119 -3.48 -3.81 9.74
C VAL A 119 -4.35 -3.36 8.53
N ALA A 120 -3.74 -2.87 7.46
CA ALA A 120 -4.45 -2.51 6.23
C ALA A 120 -4.84 -3.78 5.44
N ASN A 121 -5.96 -3.71 4.73
CA ASN A 121 -6.35 -4.74 3.77
C ASN A 121 -5.82 -4.39 2.38
N LEU A 122 -4.86 -5.16 1.88
CA LEU A 122 -4.26 -5.07 0.54
C LEU A 122 -4.54 -6.34 -0.29
N GLU A 123 -5.55 -7.13 0.07
CA GLU A 123 -5.91 -8.36 -0.63
C GLU A 123 -6.15 -8.09 -2.12
N GLY A 124 -5.43 -8.83 -2.97
CA GLY A 124 -5.48 -8.71 -4.42
C GLY A 124 -4.99 -7.37 -4.99
N ALA A 125 -4.38 -6.50 -4.18
CA ALA A 125 -3.86 -5.22 -4.65
C ALA A 125 -2.71 -5.41 -5.66
N ASN A 126 -2.65 -4.53 -6.65
CA ASN A 126 -1.56 -4.50 -7.62
C ASN A 126 -0.44 -3.58 -7.12
N LEU A 127 0.59 -4.15 -6.50
CA LEU A 127 1.77 -3.46 -5.96
C LEU A 127 3.01 -3.63 -6.87
N GLN A 128 2.83 -4.04 -8.14
CA GLN A 128 3.94 -4.29 -9.05
C GLN A 128 4.86 -3.06 -9.18
N GLY A 129 6.16 -3.26 -8.99
CA GLY A 129 7.18 -2.22 -9.15
C GLY A 129 7.08 -1.08 -8.14
N THR A 130 6.36 -1.25 -7.03
CA THR A 130 6.26 -0.23 -5.98
C THR A 130 7.55 -0.09 -5.19
N ASN A 131 7.78 1.10 -4.64
CA ASN A 131 8.82 1.31 -3.64
C ASN A 131 8.23 1.27 -2.22
N LEU A 132 8.33 0.16 -1.52
CA LEU A 132 7.88 -0.05 -0.13
C LEU A 132 9.07 -0.08 0.86
N GLU A 133 10.22 0.51 0.50
CA GLU A 133 11.38 0.59 1.38
C GLU A 133 11.01 1.19 2.74
N GLU A 134 11.40 0.51 3.82
CA GLU A 134 11.12 0.88 5.21
C GLU A 134 9.61 1.08 5.52
N ALA A 135 8.70 0.54 4.71
CA ALA A 135 7.26 0.59 4.99
C ALA A 135 6.89 -0.30 6.19
N ASP A 136 5.86 0.11 6.95
CA ASP A 136 5.33 -0.67 8.05
C ASP A 136 4.07 -1.43 7.61
N LEU A 137 4.19 -2.74 7.43
CA LEU A 137 3.13 -3.66 7.00
C LEU A 137 2.74 -4.62 8.13
N TYR A 138 2.95 -4.24 9.40
CA TYR A 138 2.58 -5.08 10.55
C TYR A 138 1.12 -5.55 10.43
N GLY A 139 0.93 -6.87 10.41
CA GLY A 139 -0.39 -7.50 10.33
C GLY A 139 -1.21 -7.15 9.09
N ALA A 140 -0.62 -6.60 8.03
CA ALA A 140 -1.33 -6.27 6.80
C ALA A 140 -1.79 -7.54 6.07
N GLY A 141 -2.98 -7.49 5.47
CA GLY A 141 -3.49 -8.56 4.59
C GLY A 141 -3.02 -8.34 3.16
N LEU A 142 -2.08 -9.15 2.68
CA LEU A 142 -1.47 -9.09 1.34
C LEU A 142 -1.83 -10.33 0.50
N GLN A 143 -2.92 -11.03 0.85
CA GLN A 143 -3.31 -12.26 0.18
C GLN A 143 -3.55 -12.00 -1.30
N GLU A 144 -2.97 -12.85 -2.16
CA GLU A 144 -3.07 -12.73 -3.62
C GLU A 144 -2.56 -11.39 -4.20
N ALA A 145 -1.87 -10.56 -3.41
CA ALA A 145 -1.33 -9.30 -3.87
C ALA A 145 -0.20 -9.51 -4.90
N ASN A 146 -0.15 -8.63 -5.90
CA ASN A 146 0.92 -8.65 -6.89
C ASN A 146 2.10 -7.77 -6.42
N LEU A 147 3.16 -8.38 -5.88
CA LEU A 147 4.37 -7.70 -5.39
C LEU A 147 5.55 -7.84 -6.35
N GLN A 148 5.31 -8.24 -7.60
CA GLN A 148 6.38 -8.44 -8.58
C GLN A 148 7.23 -7.18 -8.74
N GLU A 149 8.55 -7.33 -8.68
CA GLU A 149 9.53 -6.23 -8.81
C GLU A 149 9.38 -5.10 -7.75
N ALA A 150 8.60 -5.32 -6.68
CA ALA A 150 8.49 -4.36 -5.59
C ALA A 150 9.76 -4.34 -4.73
N ASN A 151 10.11 -3.16 -4.22
CA ASN A 151 11.19 -2.98 -3.26
C ASN A 151 10.62 -2.98 -1.84
N LEU A 152 10.85 -4.04 -1.06
CA LEU A 152 10.44 -4.19 0.36
C LEU A 152 11.65 -4.12 1.31
N ARG A 153 12.76 -3.49 0.89
CA ARG A 153 13.97 -3.41 1.71
C ARG A 153 13.68 -2.81 3.09
N GLY A 154 14.06 -3.51 4.15
CA GLY A 154 13.85 -3.06 5.53
C GLY A 154 12.39 -2.92 5.95
N ALA A 155 11.42 -3.39 5.15
CA ALA A 155 10.01 -3.29 5.49
C ALA A 155 9.66 -4.19 6.69
N ASN A 156 8.73 -3.74 7.53
CA ASN A 156 8.22 -4.52 8.64
C ASN A 156 6.98 -5.32 8.20
N LEU A 157 7.13 -6.62 7.96
CA LEU A 157 6.05 -7.53 7.58
C LEU A 157 5.67 -8.48 8.74
N TYR A 158 5.94 -8.09 9.98
CA TYR A 158 5.61 -8.91 11.14
C TYR A 158 4.13 -9.30 11.13
N GLY A 159 3.85 -10.60 11.14
CA GLY A 159 2.49 -11.14 11.12
C GLY A 159 1.65 -10.82 9.88
N ALA A 160 2.26 -10.28 8.81
CA ALA A 160 1.55 -10.00 7.57
C ALA A 160 1.11 -11.31 6.87
N ASP A 161 -0.02 -11.27 6.17
CA ASP A 161 -0.52 -12.43 5.43
C ASP A 161 -0.26 -12.29 3.94
N LEU A 162 0.81 -12.91 3.45
CA LEU A 162 1.21 -12.96 2.05
C LEU A 162 0.75 -14.26 1.36
N HIS A 163 -0.29 -14.92 1.87
CA HIS A 163 -0.80 -16.15 1.27
C HIS A 163 -1.07 -15.96 -0.23
N LYS A 164 -0.46 -16.80 -1.07
CA LYS A 164 -0.56 -16.71 -2.55
C LYS A 164 -0.12 -15.39 -3.19
N ALA A 165 0.60 -14.52 -2.48
CA ALA A 165 1.16 -13.31 -3.08
C ALA A 165 2.17 -13.65 -4.19
N HIS A 166 2.31 -12.77 -5.19
CA HIS A 166 3.28 -12.94 -6.29
C HIS A 166 4.57 -12.18 -5.97
N LEU A 167 5.68 -12.91 -5.77
CA LEU A 167 6.94 -12.36 -5.26
C LEU A 167 8.10 -12.36 -6.28
N LEU A 168 7.80 -12.52 -7.58
CA LEU A 168 8.82 -12.55 -8.63
C LEU A 168 9.67 -11.28 -8.59
N LYS A 169 10.98 -11.43 -8.34
CA LYS A 169 11.96 -10.33 -8.26
C LYS A 169 11.64 -9.26 -7.20
N THR A 170 10.81 -9.56 -6.21
CA THR A 170 10.62 -8.69 -5.04
C THR A 170 11.92 -8.62 -4.23
N ASP A 171 12.38 -7.42 -3.91
CA ASP A 171 13.54 -7.23 -3.02
C ASP A 171 13.08 -7.26 -1.56
N LEU A 172 13.50 -8.29 -0.82
CA LEU A 172 13.14 -8.51 0.58
C LEU A 172 14.33 -8.29 1.54
N GLU A 173 15.42 -7.66 1.08
CA GLU A 173 16.61 -7.48 1.90
C GLU A 173 16.31 -6.74 3.20
N GLU A 174 16.75 -7.28 4.33
CA GLU A 174 16.49 -6.76 5.69
C GLU A 174 15.01 -6.68 6.10
N ALA A 175 14.08 -7.23 5.30
CA ALA A 175 12.66 -7.24 5.66
C ALA A 175 12.40 -8.15 6.87
N ASN A 176 11.54 -7.72 7.78
CA ASN A 176 11.12 -8.52 8.93
C ASN A 176 9.88 -9.35 8.59
N LEU A 177 10.05 -10.66 8.38
CA LEU A 177 8.95 -11.60 8.09
C LEU A 177 8.59 -12.48 9.29
N GLU A 178 8.95 -12.08 10.52
CA GLU A 178 8.55 -12.82 11.71
C GLU A 178 7.02 -13.04 11.74
N ARG A 179 6.60 -14.30 11.95
CA ARG A 179 5.19 -14.73 11.97
C ARG A 179 4.39 -14.46 10.69
N ALA A 180 5.02 -14.00 9.61
CA ALA A 180 4.33 -13.79 8.35
C ALA A 180 3.84 -15.12 7.75
N ASN A 181 2.72 -15.08 7.04
CA ASN A 181 2.22 -16.23 6.29
C ASN A 181 2.60 -16.11 4.82
N LEU A 182 3.53 -16.93 4.34
CA LEU A 182 3.96 -17.00 2.94
C LEU A 182 3.53 -18.31 2.25
N THR A 183 2.57 -19.05 2.83
CA THR A 183 2.08 -20.29 2.22
C THR A 183 1.47 -20.03 0.84
N GLY A 184 1.77 -20.88 -0.13
CA GLY A 184 1.34 -20.73 -1.52
C GLY A 184 1.90 -19.51 -2.26
N ALA A 185 2.79 -18.72 -1.64
CA ALA A 185 3.39 -17.56 -2.30
C ALA A 185 4.16 -18.00 -3.55
N ARG A 186 3.95 -17.28 -4.65
CA ARG A 186 4.48 -17.64 -5.96
C ARG A 186 5.81 -16.95 -6.21
N ASP A 187 6.71 -17.65 -6.88
CA ASP A 187 8.01 -17.12 -7.34
C ASP A 187 8.94 -16.62 -6.22
N LEU A 188 8.72 -17.05 -4.97
CA LEU A 188 9.64 -16.79 -3.87
C LEU A 188 10.88 -17.70 -3.99
N SER A 189 12.03 -17.12 -4.33
CA SER A 189 13.28 -17.87 -4.38
C SER A 189 13.98 -17.97 -3.02
N ILE A 190 14.80 -19.01 -2.85
CA ILE A 190 15.71 -19.16 -1.70
C ILE A 190 16.64 -17.95 -1.58
N GLU A 191 17.12 -17.39 -2.69
CA GLU A 191 18.00 -16.21 -2.67
C GLU A 191 17.29 -15.01 -2.06
N GLN A 192 16.06 -14.70 -2.51
CA GLN A 192 15.26 -13.61 -1.94
C GLN A 192 15.00 -13.82 -0.45
N ALA A 193 14.52 -15.02 -0.09
CA ALA A 193 14.21 -15.36 1.30
C ALA A 193 15.45 -15.38 2.20
N SER A 194 16.65 -15.62 1.66
CA SER A 194 17.90 -15.62 2.44
C SER A 194 18.41 -14.23 2.84
N LYS A 195 17.91 -13.17 2.22
CA LYS A 195 18.33 -11.78 2.46
C LYS A 195 17.48 -11.06 3.51
N VAL A 196 16.42 -11.71 3.99
CA VAL A 196 15.50 -11.15 4.98
C VAL A 196 16.18 -11.06 6.34
N LYS A 197 15.68 -10.18 7.20
CA LYS A 197 16.19 -10.05 8.56
C LYS A 197 15.86 -11.28 9.42
N THR A 198 14.64 -11.81 9.30
CA THR A 198 14.19 -12.99 10.04
C THR A 198 12.97 -13.64 9.39
N LEU A 199 12.85 -14.95 9.57
CA LEU A 199 11.71 -15.81 9.25
C LEU A 199 11.20 -16.52 10.52
N TYR A 200 11.52 -16.02 11.71
CA TYR A 200 11.11 -16.63 12.97
C TYR A 200 9.59 -16.83 13.00
N ASN A 201 9.15 -18.08 13.20
CA ASN A 201 7.73 -18.48 13.16
C ASN A 201 6.96 -18.11 11.86
N ALA A 202 7.64 -17.77 10.76
CA ALA A 202 7.01 -17.58 9.47
C ALA A 202 6.46 -18.93 8.94
N LYS A 203 5.32 -18.88 8.25
CA LYS A 203 4.75 -20.05 7.57
C LYS A 203 5.19 -20.04 6.11
N LEU A 204 5.79 -21.13 5.66
CA LEU A 204 6.33 -21.30 4.30
C LEU A 204 5.96 -22.70 3.80
N ASP A 205 5.85 -22.86 2.49
CA ASP A 205 5.70 -24.18 1.88
C ASP A 205 7.00 -24.99 2.03
N GLU A 206 6.89 -26.32 2.16
CA GLU A 206 8.03 -27.21 2.46
C GLU A 206 9.16 -27.09 1.44
N GLU A 207 8.81 -26.86 0.16
CA GLU A 207 9.74 -26.71 -0.96
C GLU A 207 10.76 -25.58 -0.76
N ILE A 208 10.37 -24.52 -0.05
CA ILE A 208 11.23 -23.38 0.28
C ILE A 208 11.77 -23.49 1.72
N LEU A 209 10.93 -23.97 2.64
CA LEU A 209 11.26 -24.06 4.07
C LEU A 209 12.45 -24.98 4.35
N VAL A 210 12.47 -26.19 3.77
CA VAL A 210 13.49 -27.20 4.07
C VAL A 210 14.88 -26.72 3.65
N PRO A 211 15.12 -26.29 2.38
CA PRO A 211 16.43 -25.78 1.98
C PRO A 211 16.88 -24.54 2.75
N LEU A 212 15.95 -23.65 3.12
CA LEU A 212 16.28 -22.46 3.92
C LEU A 212 16.76 -22.84 5.33
N LYS A 213 16.13 -23.80 5.99
CA LYS A 213 16.56 -24.27 7.31
C LYS A 213 17.92 -24.95 7.28
N GLU A 214 18.21 -25.70 6.23
CA GLU A 214 19.52 -26.36 6.06
C GLU A 214 20.63 -25.35 5.80
N LYS A 215 20.38 -24.35 4.94
CA LYS A 215 21.41 -23.40 4.48
C LYS A 215 21.54 -22.15 5.36
N TYR A 216 20.45 -21.71 5.98
CA TYR A 216 20.36 -20.45 6.74
C TYR A 216 19.54 -20.63 8.04
N PRO A 217 19.94 -21.53 8.95
CA PRO A 217 19.19 -21.84 10.16
C PRO A 217 18.94 -20.62 11.07
N SER A 218 19.87 -19.66 11.09
CA SER A 218 19.79 -18.43 11.90
C SER A 218 18.57 -17.56 11.57
N LEU A 219 18.01 -17.65 10.36
CA LEU A 219 16.79 -16.92 9.99
C LEU A 219 15.57 -17.38 10.79
N PHE A 220 15.60 -18.58 11.37
CA PHE A 220 14.49 -19.17 12.12
C PHE A 220 14.72 -19.13 13.63
N GLU A 221 15.71 -18.37 14.09
CA GLU A 221 15.97 -18.14 15.50
C GLU A 221 15.38 -16.80 15.93
N LYS A 222 15.13 -16.65 17.24
CA LYS A 222 14.61 -15.40 17.80
C LYS A 222 15.72 -14.35 17.77
N THR A 223 15.51 -13.28 17.00
CA THR A 223 16.41 -12.12 16.88
C THR A 223 16.26 -11.13 18.03
#